data_AF-A0A7J6RC20-F1
#
_entry.id   AF-A0A7J6RC20-F1
#
_cell.length_a   1.000
_cell.length_b   1.000
_cell.length_c   1.000
_cell.angle_alpha   90.00
_cell.angle_beta   90.00
_cell.angle_gamma   90.00
#
_symmetry.space_group_name_H-M   'P 1'
#
loop_
_entity.id
_entity.type
_entity.pdbx_description
1 polymer ?
#
loop_
_entity_poly.entity_id
_entity_poly.type
_entity_poly.pdbx_seq_one_letter_code
_entity_poly.pdbx_strand_id
1 'polypeptide(L)'
;MVFLDICCIPQKDPVAKLYGISKLAEYLRVSDKLLILWSPDYLDRLWCVYELAVFLRTHDEKDVVLVNLNHIKLCVSLMLLQFFSILTLCLQLYYKSTQNVYIGYLLGMVTSLLIGREAFTCSKEWQKFCSRVKRFNVREARCTSLADYYTLKQLISDMYGSEANFAAVVRCLWLGGGEAKSIPTWLFSGASLRMMCAPYIPLIVACTAYSITSITTRLVVPLVFIFSIIFGRGSAVY
;
A
#
# COMPACT_ATOMS: atom_id res chain seq x y z
N MET A 1 6.58 12.31 -21.10
CA MET A 1 7.45 13.16 -20.27
C MET A 1 6.85 13.21 -18.87
N VAL A 2 7.66 13.26 -17.82
CA VAL A 2 7.15 13.36 -16.43
C VAL A 2 7.64 14.68 -15.85
N PHE A 3 6.72 15.49 -15.34
CA PHE A 3 7.03 16.68 -14.56
C PHE A 3 7.04 16.32 -13.08
N LEU A 4 8.13 16.63 -12.40
CA LEU A 4 8.27 16.44 -10.97
C LEU A 4 8.65 17.77 -10.35
N ASP A 5 7.75 18.34 -9.55
CA ASP A 5 7.84 19.67 -8.93
C ASP A 5 9.23 19.97 -8.35
N ILE A 6 9.77 19.07 -7.52
CA ILE A 6 11.05 19.22 -6.82
C ILE A 6 12.24 19.22 -7.77
N CYS A 7 12.12 18.61 -8.95
CA CYS A 7 13.18 18.52 -9.95
C CYS A 7 13.07 19.60 -11.03
N CYS A 8 11.85 20.02 -11.37
CA CYS A 8 11.59 20.93 -12.47
C CYS A 8 11.53 22.40 -12.03
N ILE A 9 11.24 22.67 -10.75
CA ILE A 9 11.23 24.03 -10.20
C ILE A 9 12.47 24.23 -9.32
N PRO A 10 13.31 25.23 -9.61
CA PRO A 10 14.50 25.52 -8.79
C PRO A 10 14.11 25.78 -7.33
N GLN A 11 14.56 24.92 -6.41
CA GLN A 11 14.19 25.02 -4.99
C GLN A 11 15.03 26.04 -4.21
N LYS A 12 16.25 26.33 -4.70
CA LYS A 12 17.24 27.18 -4.01
C LYS A 12 17.23 28.64 -4.48
N ASP A 13 16.79 28.90 -5.70
CA ASP A 13 16.69 30.26 -6.24
C ASP A 13 15.25 30.75 -6.04
N PRO A 14 15.02 31.71 -5.13
CA PRO A 14 13.67 32.18 -4.82
C PRO A 14 12.99 32.86 -6.02
N VAL A 15 13.74 33.53 -6.89
CA VAL A 15 13.16 34.23 -8.05
C VAL A 15 12.72 33.22 -9.11
N ALA A 16 13.60 32.27 -9.44
CA ALA A 16 13.26 31.21 -10.38
C ALA A 16 12.16 30.28 -9.84
N LYS A 17 12.11 30.05 -8.52
CA LYS A 17 11.04 29.31 -7.85
C LYS A 17 9.68 29.98 -8.05
N LEU A 18 9.58 31.28 -7.78
CA LEU A 18 8.35 32.06 -7.95
C LEU A 18 7.89 32.07 -9.40
N TYR A 19 8.82 32.18 -10.34
CA TYR A 19 8.52 32.05 -11.77
C TYR A 19 8.00 30.66 -12.12
N GLY A 20 8.57 29.60 -11.54
CA GLY A 20 8.07 28.23 -11.70
C GLY A 20 6.65 28.06 -11.16
N ILE A 21 6.36 28.60 -9.97
CA ILE A 21 5.02 28.54 -9.34
C ILE A 21 3.98 29.25 -10.20
N SER A 22 4.29 30.43 -10.75
CA SER A 22 3.34 31.18 -11.59
C SER A 22 2.99 30.44 -12.89
N LYS A 23 3.89 29.57 -13.36
CA LYS A 23 3.71 28.73 -14.56
C LYS A 23 3.12 27.35 -14.29
N LEU A 24 2.96 26.97 -13.03
CA LEU A 24 2.49 25.65 -12.64
C LEU A 24 1.12 25.29 -13.24
N ALA A 25 0.21 26.24 -13.31
CA ALA A 25 -1.12 26.03 -13.89
C ALA A 25 -1.05 25.69 -15.40
N GLU A 26 -0.10 26.28 -16.14
CA GLU A 26 0.10 26.00 -17.56
C GLU A 26 0.62 24.58 -17.76
N TYR A 27 1.57 24.13 -16.92
CA TYR A 27 2.07 22.75 -16.95
C TYR A 27 0.98 21.72 -16.63
N LEU A 28 0.19 21.96 -15.58
CA LEU A 28 -0.89 21.06 -15.19
C LEU A 28 -1.96 20.94 -16.27
N ARG A 29 -2.25 22.04 -16.99
CA ARG A 29 -3.24 22.05 -18.07
C ARG A 29 -2.88 21.16 -19.26
N VAL A 30 -1.58 20.96 -19.53
CA VAL A 30 -1.10 20.12 -20.65
C VAL A 30 -0.69 18.72 -20.21
N SER A 31 -0.91 18.36 -18.95
CA SER A 31 -0.51 17.07 -18.39
C SER A 31 -1.64 16.06 -18.50
N ASP A 32 -1.39 14.87 -19.06
CA ASP A 32 -2.44 13.85 -19.21
C ASP A 32 -2.95 13.28 -17.87
N LYS A 33 -2.08 13.23 -16.85
CA LYS A 33 -2.36 12.62 -15.55
C LYS A 33 -1.61 13.33 -14.42
N LEU A 34 -2.18 13.28 -13.22
CA LEU A 34 -1.58 13.79 -12.00
C LEU A 34 -1.38 12.66 -10.98
N LEU A 35 -0.11 12.28 -10.73
CA LEU A 35 0.25 11.33 -9.68
C LEU A 35 0.60 12.08 -8.39
N ILE A 36 -0.16 11.83 -7.32
CA ILE A 36 0.07 12.44 -6.02
C ILE A 36 0.52 11.37 -5.04
N LEU A 37 1.73 11.55 -4.53
CA LEU A 37 2.22 10.82 -3.36
C LEU A 37 1.79 11.56 -2.10
N TRP A 38 0.72 11.12 -1.47
CA TRP A 38 0.16 11.82 -0.31
C TRP A 38 0.60 11.19 1.01
N SER A 39 0.74 12.05 2.00
CA SER A 39 0.98 11.75 3.41
C SER A 39 -0.10 12.46 4.24
N PRO A 40 -0.27 12.14 5.53
CA PRO A 40 -1.26 12.82 6.37
C PRO A 40 -1.15 14.35 6.32
N ASP A 41 0.05 14.93 6.20
CA ASP A 41 0.31 16.37 6.09
C ASP A 41 0.09 16.97 4.69
N TYR A 42 -0.34 16.19 3.69
CA TYR A 42 -0.57 16.67 2.32
C TYR A 42 -1.50 17.89 2.28
N LEU A 43 -2.60 17.86 3.04
CA LEU A 43 -3.56 18.97 3.12
C LEU A 43 -3.02 20.19 3.87
N ASP A 44 -1.90 20.06 4.58
CA ASP A 44 -1.24 21.20 5.21
C ASP A 44 -0.35 21.94 4.23
N ARG A 45 -0.12 21.43 3.01
CA ARG A 45 0.75 22.08 2.02
C ARG A 45 -0.11 22.79 0.99
N LEU A 46 -0.20 24.11 1.08
CA LEU A 46 -1.09 24.92 0.22
C LEU A 46 -0.78 24.71 -1.26
N TRP A 47 0.52 24.62 -1.60
CA TRP A 47 0.99 24.32 -2.95
C TRP A 47 0.37 23.03 -3.49
N CYS A 48 0.48 21.93 -2.74
CA CYS A 48 0.01 20.62 -3.21
C CYS A 48 -1.51 20.62 -3.44
N VAL A 49 -2.26 21.27 -2.53
CA VAL A 49 -3.72 21.39 -2.67
C VAL A 49 -4.09 22.26 -3.88
N TYR A 50 -3.32 23.32 -4.12
CA TYR A 50 -3.47 24.18 -5.29
C TYR A 50 -3.25 23.42 -6.60
N GLU A 51 -2.19 22.61 -6.71
CA GLU A 51 -1.91 21.79 -7.90
C GLU A 51 -3.09 20.90 -8.26
N LEU A 52 -3.59 20.15 -7.27
CA LEU A 52 -4.71 19.25 -7.49
C LEU A 52 -5.97 20.00 -7.92
N ALA A 53 -6.30 21.09 -7.23
CA ALA A 53 -7.48 21.88 -7.56
C ALA A 53 -7.39 22.44 -8.99
N VAL A 54 -6.23 22.95 -9.39
CA VAL A 54 -5.99 23.48 -10.74
C VAL A 54 -6.08 22.38 -11.79
N PHE A 55 -5.48 21.22 -11.54
CA PHE A 55 -5.55 20.08 -12.45
C PHE A 55 -6.99 19.65 -12.71
N LEU A 56 -7.79 19.47 -11.65
CA LEU A 56 -9.21 19.07 -11.71
C LEU A 56 -10.15 20.12 -12.34
N ARG A 57 -9.69 21.35 -12.60
CA ARG A 57 -10.48 22.31 -13.40
C ARG A 57 -10.48 21.99 -14.89
N THR A 58 -9.50 21.23 -15.35
CA THR A 58 -9.27 20.97 -16.78
C THR A 58 -9.26 19.48 -17.12
N HIS A 59 -9.29 18.61 -16.11
CA HIS A 59 -9.20 17.15 -16.25
C HIS A 59 -10.27 16.46 -15.41
N ASP A 60 -10.54 15.20 -15.75
CA ASP A 60 -11.45 14.37 -14.99
C ASP A 60 -10.77 13.80 -13.73
N GLU A 61 -11.56 13.46 -12.72
CA GLU A 61 -11.07 12.85 -11.47
C GLU A 61 -10.32 11.54 -11.70
N LYS A 62 -10.66 10.80 -12.76
CA LYS A 62 -10.02 9.54 -13.15
C LYS A 62 -8.54 9.69 -13.57
N ASP A 63 -8.14 10.91 -13.93
CA ASP A 63 -6.78 11.24 -14.35
C ASP A 63 -5.86 11.56 -13.16
N VAL A 64 -6.44 11.62 -11.95
CA VAL A 64 -5.71 11.75 -10.69
C VAL A 64 -5.45 10.38 -10.07
N VAL A 65 -4.18 10.09 -9.79
CA VAL A 65 -3.74 8.88 -9.11
C VAL A 65 -3.19 9.24 -7.74
N LEU A 66 -3.86 8.77 -6.68
CA LEU A 66 -3.44 9.02 -5.30
C LEU A 66 -2.72 7.79 -4.74
N VAL A 67 -1.47 7.94 -4.33
CA VAL A 67 -0.70 6.89 -3.69
C VAL A 67 -0.31 7.33 -2.29
N ASN A 68 -0.81 6.61 -1.28
CA ASN A 68 -0.40 6.84 0.10
C ASN A 68 1.06 6.39 0.28
N LEU A 69 1.92 7.26 0.80
CA LEU A 69 3.32 6.92 1.11
C LEU A 69 3.45 5.77 2.12
N ASN A 70 2.46 5.58 3.01
CA ASN A 70 2.44 4.44 3.92
C ASN A 70 2.10 3.11 3.21
N HIS A 71 1.42 3.13 2.05
CA HIS A 71 1.27 1.92 1.23
C HIS A 71 2.62 1.42 0.71
N ILE A 72 3.56 2.33 0.40
CA ILE A 72 4.89 1.95 -0.06
C ILE A 72 5.64 1.22 1.06
N LYS A 73 5.56 1.71 2.30
CA LYS A 73 6.13 1.03 3.48
C LYS A 73 5.53 -0.35 3.70
N LEU A 74 4.22 -0.47 3.54
CA LEU A 74 3.52 -1.75 3.61
C LEU A 74 4.01 -2.71 2.52
N CYS A 75 4.09 -2.26 1.26
CA CYS A 75 4.58 -3.08 0.15
C CYS A 75 6.03 -3.55 0.36
N VAL A 76 6.92 -2.66 0.79
CA VAL A 76 8.32 -3.02 1.07
C VAL A 76 8.39 -4.01 2.24
N SER A 77 7.64 -3.76 3.31
CA SER A 77 7.56 -4.69 4.45
C SER A 77 7.07 -6.07 4.01
N LEU A 78 6.03 -6.12 3.19
CA LEU A 78 5.49 -7.34 2.60
C LEU A 78 6.51 -8.09 1.74
N MET A 79 7.25 -7.39 0.88
CA MET A 79 8.28 -7.98 0.02
C MET A 79 9.42 -8.58 0.85
N LEU A 80 9.89 -7.87 1.87
CA LEU A 80 10.92 -8.38 2.78
C LEU A 80 10.43 -9.61 3.54
N LEU A 81 9.21 -9.54 4.05
CA LEU A 81 8.57 -10.62 4.80
C LEU A 81 8.38 -11.88 3.96
N GLN A 82 7.96 -11.71 2.70
CA GLN A 82 7.85 -12.78 1.71
C GLN A 82 9.22 -13.40 1.41
N PHE A 83 10.25 -12.57 1.24
CA PHE A 83 11.63 -13.01 1.01
C PHE A 83 12.13 -13.88 2.17
N PHE A 84 11.98 -13.43 3.42
CA PHE A 84 12.39 -14.22 4.59
C PHE A 84 11.59 -15.52 4.75
N SER A 85 10.31 -15.51 4.39
CA SER A 85 9.46 -16.72 4.43
C SER A 85 9.95 -17.78 3.43
N ILE A 86 10.28 -17.36 2.21
CA ILE A 86 10.85 -18.24 1.17
C ILE A 86 12.23 -18.76 1.61
N LEU A 87 13.09 -17.88 2.12
CA LEU A 87 14.41 -18.28 2.62
C LEU A 87 14.30 -19.33 3.73
N THR A 88 13.38 -19.13 4.67
CA THR A 88 13.12 -20.09 5.75
C THR A 88 12.69 -21.44 5.18
N LEU A 89 11.76 -21.45 4.21
CA LEU A 89 11.33 -22.69 3.54
C LEU A 89 12.51 -23.41 2.85
N CYS A 90 13.34 -22.69 2.11
CA CYS A 90 14.51 -23.26 1.44
C CYS A 90 15.47 -23.91 2.46
N LEU A 91 15.73 -23.25 3.59
CA LEU A 91 16.57 -23.79 4.66
C LEU A 91 15.94 -25.05 5.30
N GLN A 92 14.62 -25.08 5.46
CA GLN A 92 13.91 -26.26 5.99
C GLN A 92 14.05 -27.48 5.10
N LEU A 93 13.83 -27.28 3.79
CA LEU A 93 14.00 -28.33 2.79
C LEU A 93 15.45 -28.82 2.74
N TYR A 94 16.42 -27.91 2.92
CA TYR A 94 17.84 -28.25 2.96
C TYR A 94 18.21 -29.11 4.19
N TYR A 95 17.74 -28.75 5.39
CA TYR A 95 18.10 -29.45 6.63
C TYR A 95 17.27 -30.72 6.95
N LYS A 96 16.23 -31.04 6.16
CA LYS A 96 15.34 -32.21 6.34
C LYS A 96 14.79 -32.39 7.77
N SER A 97 14.62 -31.32 8.54
CA SER A 97 14.18 -31.39 9.94
C SER A 97 12.70 -31.05 10.11
N THR A 98 11.96 -31.94 10.78
CA THR A 98 10.51 -31.85 11.02
C THR A 98 10.11 -30.78 12.01
N GLN A 99 10.95 -30.48 13.00
CA GLN A 99 10.65 -29.42 13.98
C GLN A 99 10.57 -28.04 13.32
N ASN A 100 11.22 -27.85 12.17
CA ASN A 100 11.23 -26.55 11.52
C ASN A 100 9.89 -26.17 10.88
N VAL A 101 9.03 -27.13 10.54
CA VAL A 101 7.73 -26.86 9.87
C VAL A 101 6.83 -25.96 10.74
N TYR A 102 6.79 -26.19 12.04
CA TYR A 102 6.00 -25.37 12.97
C TYR A 102 6.50 -23.94 13.08
N ILE A 103 7.82 -23.73 13.00
CA ILE A 103 8.43 -22.39 12.98
C ILE A 103 7.99 -21.62 11.73
N GLY A 104 7.90 -22.30 10.58
CA GLY A 104 7.38 -21.73 9.33
C GLY A 104 5.92 -21.26 9.46
N TYR A 105 5.05 -22.08 10.05
CA TYR A 105 3.66 -21.70 10.32
C TYR A 105 3.53 -20.53 11.28
N LEU A 106 4.29 -20.54 12.38
CA LEU A 106 4.30 -19.45 13.35
C LEU A 106 4.74 -18.14 12.71
N LEU A 107 5.82 -18.17 11.92
CA LEU A 107 6.27 -17.02 11.14
C LEU A 107 5.15 -16.55 10.21
N GLY A 108 4.56 -17.42 9.40
CA GLY A 108 3.45 -17.10 8.50
C GLY A 108 2.25 -16.46 9.20
N MET A 109 1.87 -16.94 10.38
CA MET A 109 0.79 -16.35 11.18
C MET A 109 1.16 -14.93 11.66
N VAL A 110 2.36 -14.77 12.24
CA VAL A 110 2.87 -13.44 12.67
C VAL A 110 2.92 -12.48 11.48
N THR A 111 3.36 -12.95 10.31
CA THR A 111 3.40 -12.13 9.09
C THR A 111 2.02 -11.61 8.73
N SER A 112 1.01 -12.47 8.73
CA SER A 112 -0.38 -12.12 8.40
C SER A 112 -0.97 -11.10 9.38
N LEU A 113 -0.65 -11.22 10.67
CA LEU A 113 -1.08 -10.27 11.70
C LEU A 113 -0.44 -8.88 11.52
N LEU A 114 0.84 -8.83 11.16
CA LEU A 114 1.53 -7.55 10.86
C LEU A 114 0.91 -6.87 9.65
N ILE A 115 0.63 -7.62 8.57
CA ILE A 115 -0.04 -7.10 7.38
C ILE A 115 -1.43 -6.55 7.73
N GLY A 116 -2.21 -7.30 8.50
CA GLY A 116 -3.53 -6.87 8.96
C GLY A 116 -3.48 -5.58 9.79
N ARG A 117 -2.49 -5.46 10.68
CA ARG A 117 -2.26 -4.24 11.48
C ARG A 117 -1.93 -3.04 10.61
N GLU A 118 -1.04 -3.19 9.63
CA GLU A 118 -0.65 -2.09 8.74
C GLU A 118 -1.80 -1.69 7.81
N ALA A 119 -2.54 -2.66 7.25
CA ALA A 119 -3.72 -2.40 6.44
C ALA A 119 -4.80 -1.63 7.25
N PHE A 120 -5.03 -2.03 8.50
CA PHE A 120 -5.94 -1.34 9.40
C PHE A 120 -5.47 0.07 9.74
N THR A 121 -4.17 0.26 9.96
CA THR A 121 -3.57 1.58 10.19
C THR A 121 -3.76 2.49 8.98
N CYS A 122 -3.52 1.98 7.77
CA CYS A 122 -3.72 2.73 6.55
C CYS A 122 -5.20 3.09 6.32
N SER A 123 -6.12 2.18 6.62
CA SER A 123 -7.57 2.47 6.59
C SER A 123 -7.95 3.61 7.54
N LYS A 124 -7.43 3.57 8.78
CA LYS A 124 -7.62 4.66 9.75
C LYS A 124 -7.04 5.99 9.28
N GLU A 125 -5.87 5.98 8.67
CA GLU A 125 -5.26 7.18 8.10
C GLU A 125 -6.07 7.76 6.94
N TRP A 126 -6.62 6.91 6.08
CA TRP A 126 -7.53 7.34 5.02
C TRP A 126 -8.79 8.01 5.58
N GLN A 127 -9.39 7.43 6.62
CA GLN A 127 -10.54 8.05 7.30
C GLN A 127 -10.18 9.42 7.90
N LYS A 128 -9.01 9.51 8.55
CA LYS A 128 -8.50 10.79 9.09
C LYS A 128 -8.28 11.80 7.98
N PHE A 129 -7.69 11.39 6.86
CA PHE A 129 -7.49 12.23 5.69
C PHE A 129 -8.82 12.77 5.16
N CYS A 130 -9.81 11.91 4.93
CA CYS A 130 -11.15 12.32 4.50
C CYS A 130 -11.80 13.31 5.48
N SER A 131 -11.64 13.10 6.79
CA SER A 131 -12.15 14.04 7.81
C SER A 131 -11.45 15.40 7.79
N ARG A 132 -10.19 15.46 7.36
CA ARG A 132 -9.40 16.69 7.25
C ARG A 132 -9.74 17.45 5.98
N VAL A 133 -9.97 16.74 4.86
CA VAL A 133 -10.49 17.34 3.63
C VAL A 133 -11.74 18.16 3.94
N LYS A 134 -12.71 17.57 4.67
CA LYS A 134 -13.97 18.24 5.03
C LYS A 134 -13.78 19.56 5.80
N ARG A 135 -12.69 19.68 6.55
CA ARG A 135 -12.35 20.84 7.38
C ARG A 135 -11.27 21.72 6.77
N PHE A 136 -10.80 21.42 5.56
CA PHE A 136 -9.69 22.13 4.93
C PHE A 136 -9.95 23.63 4.87
N ASN A 137 -8.95 24.43 5.25
CA ASN A 137 -8.99 25.89 5.23
C ASN A 137 -7.64 26.43 4.72
N VAL A 138 -7.68 27.35 3.76
CA VAL A 138 -6.48 27.99 3.17
C VAL A 138 -5.63 28.70 4.21
N ARG A 139 -6.25 29.26 5.26
CA ARG A 139 -5.54 29.99 6.31
C ARG A 139 -4.68 29.10 7.20
N GLU A 140 -5.06 27.84 7.34
CA GLU A 140 -4.35 26.85 8.16
C GLU A 140 -3.27 26.11 7.35
N ALA A 141 -3.32 26.23 6.02
CA ALA A 141 -2.33 25.64 5.14
C ALA A 141 -0.98 26.38 5.24
N ARG A 142 0.10 25.59 5.20
CA ARG A 142 1.49 25.99 5.31
C ARG A 142 2.16 26.04 3.93
N CYS A 143 3.15 26.91 3.82
CA CYS A 143 4.10 26.98 2.71
C CYS A 143 5.52 26.97 3.25
N THR A 144 6.50 26.60 2.40
CA THR A 144 7.92 26.64 2.76
C THR A 144 8.41 28.06 3.02
N SER A 145 7.90 29.04 2.28
CA SER A 145 8.21 30.45 2.47
C SER A 145 6.95 31.31 2.46
N LEU A 146 7.03 32.49 3.09
CA LEU A 146 5.97 33.49 3.06
C LEU A 146 5.73 34.05 1.65
N ALA A 147 6.79 34.18 0.85
CA ALA A 147 6.67 34.62 -0.55
C ALA A 147 5.81 33.63 -1.35
N ASP A 148 6.09 32.32 -1.24
CA ASP A 148 5.29 31.28 -1.90
C ASP A 148 3.82 31.34 -1.45
N TYR A 149 3.57 31.61 -0.16
CA TYR A 149 2.22 31.73 0.39
C TYR A 149 1.44 32.88 -0.25
N TYR A 150 2.03 34.08 -0.33
CA TYR A 150 1.35 35.23 -0.93
C TYR A 150 1.14 35.06 -2.43
N THR A 151 2.11 34.49 -3.15
CA THR A 151 1.97 34.19 -4.58
C THR A 151 0.87 33.18 -4.83
N LEU A 152 0.82 32.07 -4.07
CA LEU A 152 -0.26 31.09 -4.19
C LEU A 152 -1.62 31.69 -3.81
N LYS A 153 -1.69 32.55 -2.78
CA LYS A 153 -2.93 33.26 -2.43
C LYS A 153 -3.42 34.16 -3.54
N GLN A 154 -2.52 34.90 -4.19
CA GLN A 154 -2.86 35.74 -5.32
C GLN A 154 -3.41 34.88 -6.47
N LEU A 155 -2.70 33.80 -6.84
CA LEU A 155 -3.15 32.86 -7.87
C LEU A 155 -4.51 32.23 -7.54
N ILE A 156 -4.74 31.89 -6.26
CA ILE A 156 -6.03 31.38 -5.78
C ILE A 156 -7.12 32.44 -5.92
N SER A 157 -6.85 33.67 -5.51
CA SER A 157 -7.79 34.78 -5.63
C SER A 157 -8.13 35.06 -7.09
N ASP A 158 -7.13 35.07 -7.96
CA ASP A 158 -7.30 35.33 -9.40
C ASP A 158 -8.13 34.23 -10.08
N MET A 159 -7.93 32.98 -9.69
CA MET A 159 -8.58 31.84 -10.33
C MET A 159 -9.93 31.43 -9.74
N TYR A 160 -10.13 31.61 -8.43
CA TYR A 160 -11.31 31.14 -7.69
C TYR A 160 -12.12 32.29 -7.07
N GLY A 161 -11.65 33.53 -7.22
CA GLY A 161 -12.26 34.75 -6.69
C GLY A 161 -12.02 34.97 -5.19
N SER A 162 -11.98 33.90 -4.39
CA SER A 162 -11.69 33.99 -2.96
C SER A 162 -11.10 32.70 -2.38
N GLU A 163 -10.40 32.82 -1.26
CA GLU A 163 -9.91 31.67 -0.47
C GLU A 163 -11.05 30.76 0.00
N ALA A 164 -12.22 31.33 0.30
CA ALA A 164 -13.40 30.58 0.74
C ALA A 164 -13.99 29.73 -0.39
N ASN A 165 -14.09 30.29 -1.60
CA ASN A 165 -14.53 29.56 -2.79
C ASN A 165 -13.55 28.43 -3.12
N PHE A 166 -12.24 28.70 -3.08
CA PHE A 166 -11.23 27.67 -3.27
C PHE A 166 -11.35 26.54 -2.24
N ALA A 167 -11.49 26.86 -0.95
CA ALA A 167 -11.69 25.84 0.08
C ALA A 167 -12.96 25.02 -0.14
N ALA A 168 -14.06 25.65 -0.59
CA ALA A 168 -15.30 24.97 -0.93
C ALA A 168 -15.12 24.02 -2.13
N VAL A 169 -14.42 24.46 -3.17
CA VAL A 169 -14.07 23.64 -4.34
C VAL A 169 -13.22 22.45 -3.93
N VAL A 170 -12.17 22.64 -3.13
CA VAL A 170 -11.33 21.55 -2.63
C VAL A 170 -12.18 20.54 -1.83
N ARG A 171 -13.03 21.00 -0.92
CA ARG A 171 -13.92 20.12 -0.15
C ARG A 171 -14.88 19.34 -1.05
N CYS A 172 -15.41 19.96 -2.10
CA CYS A 172 -16.36 19.34 -3.02
C CYS A 172 -15.69 18.32 -3.93
N LEU A 173 -14.58 18.69 -4.59
CA LEU A 173 -13.80 17.83 -5.49
C LEU A 173 -13.37 16.52 -4.81
N TRP A 174 -12.91 16.60 -3.57
CA TRP A 174 -12.46 15.43 -2.84
C TRP A 174 -13.59 14.55 -2.28
N LEU A 175 -14.80 15.08 -2.14
CA LEU A 175 -15.98 14.31 -1.70
C LEU A 175 -16.73 13.69 -2.88
N GLY A 176 -16.68 14.31 -4.07
CA GLY A 176 -17.21 13.79 -5.33
C GLY A 176 -16.34 12.69 -5.94
N GLY A 177 -15.02 12.79 -5.77
CA GLY A 177 -14.01 11.82 -6.19
C GLY A 177 -13.99 10.49 -5.43
N GLY A 178 -15.16 9.94 -5.11
CA GLY A 178 -15.33 8.60 -4.53
C GLY A 178 -14.69 7.46 -5.35
N GLU A 179 -14.24 7.74 -6.58
CA GLU A 179 -13.46 6.84 -7.43
C GLU A 179 -11.98 7.21 -7.61
N ALA A 180 -11.49 8.32 -7.04
CA ALA A 180 -10.06 8.57 -6.99
C ALA A 180 -9.45 7.39 -6.21
N LYS A 181 -8.83 6.46 -6.97
CA LYS A 181 -8.33 5.15 -6.51
C LYS A 181 -7.21 5.36 -5.49
N SER A 182 -7.58 5.77 -4.28
CA SER A 182 -6.71 5.93 -3.11
C SER A 182 -6.07 4.61 -2.71
N ILE A 183 -6.73 3.53 -3.09
CA ILE A 183 -6.22 2.20 -3.12
C ILE A 183 -5.93 1.90 -4.58
N PRO A 184 -4.66 1.73 -4.97
CA PRO A 184 -4.39 1.23 -6.29
C PRO A 184 -5.18 -0.07 -6.44
N THR A 185 -6.07 -0.15 -7.43
CA THR A 185 -6.86 -1.37 -7.65
C THR A 185 -5.95 -2.58 -7.83
N TRP A 186 -4.67 -2.38 -8.19
CA TRP A 186 -3.67 -3.44 -8.16
C TRP A 186 -3.44 -3.99 -6.74
N LEU A 187 -3.33 -3.20 -5.66
CA LEU A 187 -2.96 -3.68 -4.32
C LEU A 187 -3.91 -4.79 -3.80
N PHE A 188 -5.20 -4.68 -4.09
CA PHE A 188 -6.21 -5.72 -3.81
C PHE A 188 -6.80 -6.33 -5.09
N SER A 189 -6.16 -6.16 -6.23
CA SER A 189 -6.57 -6.90 -7.43
C SER A 189 -6.44 -8.39 -7.14
N GLY A 190 -7.29 -9.20 -7.76
CA GLY A 190 -7.09 -10.64 -7.75
C GLY A 190 -5.69 -11.05 -8.25
N ALA A 191 -4.99 -10.22 -9.03
CA ALA A 191 -3.60 -10.45 -9.43
C ALA A 191 -2.62 -10.26 -8.26
N SER A 192 -2.72 -9.18 -7.48
CA SER A 192 -1.83 -8.97 -6.32
C SER A 192 -2.15 -9.88 -5.16
N LEU A 193 -3.44 -10.17 -4.90
CA LEU A 193 -3.84 -11.21 -3.96
C LEU A 193 -3.27 -12.57 -4.39
N ARG A 194 -3.30 -12.90 -5.69
CA ARG A 194 -2.62 -14.09 -6.20
C ARG A 194 -1.12 -14.01 -6.03
N MET A 195 -0.45 -12.89 -6.31
CA MET A 195 1.00 -12.76 -6.07
C MET A 195 1.36 -12.88 -4.59
N MET A 196 0.52 -12.35 -3.69
CA MET A 196 0.71 -12.43 -2.25
C MET A 196 0.45 -13.85 -1.73
N CYS A 197 -0.61 -14.51 -2.18
CA CYS A 197 -1.01 -15.82 -1.67
C CYS A 197 -0.34 -16.99 -2.39
N ALA A 198 0.00 -16.86 -3.68
CA ALA A 198 0.55 -17.95 -4.49
C ALA A 198 1.82 -18.59 -3.92
N PRO A 199 2.77 -17.85 -3.32
CA PRO A 199 3.94 -18.48 -2.70
C PRO A 199 3.58 -19.36 -1.50
N TYR A 200 2.47 -19.07 -0.81
CA TYR A 200 1.99 -19.85 0.32
C TYR A 200 1.20 -21.09 -0.12
N ILE A 201 0.70 -21.16 -1.35
CA ILE A 201 -0.05 -22.33 -1.83
C ILE A 201 0.84 -23.58 -1.87
N PRO A 202 2.03 -23.58 -2.52
CA PRO A 202 2.95 -24.73 -2.48
C PRO A 202 3.39 -25.07 -1.06
N LEU A 203 3.58 -24.06 -0.19
CA LEU A 203 3.93 -24.27 1.22
C LEU A 203 2.81 -25.02 1.95
N ILE A 204 1.56 -24.54 1.84
CA ILE A 204 0.39 -25.16 2.46
C ILE A 204 0.22 -26.60 1.92
N VAL A 205 0.37 -26.81 0.60
CA VAL A 205 0.28 -28.12 -0.04
C VAL A 205 1.40 -29.06 0.42
N ALA A 206 2.65 -28.60 0.45
CA ALA A 206 3.79 -29.41 0.88
C ALA A 206 3.68 -29.78 2.37
N CYS A 207 3.29 -28.84 3.22
CA CYS A 207 3.13 -29.09 4.65
C CYS A 207 1.92 -30.00 4.94
N THR A 208 0.80 -29.85 4.21
CA THR A 208 -0.34 -30.77 4.35
C THR A 208 0.01 -32.17 3.85
N ALA A 209 0.66 -32.31 2.69
CA ALA A 209 1.14 -33.59 2.18
C ALA A 209 2.13 -34.26 3.16
N TYR A 210 3.07 -33.50 3.72
CA TYR A 210 4.01 -33.99 4.72
C TYR A 210 3.30 -34.44 6.01
N SER A 211 2.37 -33.64 6.51
CA SER A 211 1.58 -33.97 7.71
C SER A 211 0.76 -35.23 7.51
N ILE A 212 0.09 -35.37 6.36
CA ILE A 212 -0.65 -36.58 5.99
C ILE A 212 0.30 -37.78 5.99
N THR A 213 1.44 -37.68 5.30
CA THR A 213 2.43 -38.78 5.19
C THR A 213 2.96 -39.19 6.56
N SER A 214 3.28 -38.23 7.43
CA SER A 214 3.76 -38.45 8.80
C SER A 214 2.70 -39.12 9.68
N ILE A 215 1.45 -38.68 9.59
CA ILE A 215 0.32 -39.28 10.32
C ILE A 215 0.11 -40.72 9.85
N THR A 216 0.08 -40.98 8.53
CA THR A 216 -0.03 -42.34 8.01
C THR A 216 1.12 -43.22 8.47
N THR A 217 2.38 -42.77 8.43
CA THR A 217 3.50 -43.60 8.91
C THR A 217 3.45 -43.84 10.41
N ARG A 218 3.06 -42.86 11.23
CA ARG A 218 2.99 -43.02 12.69
C ARG A 218 1.81 -43.83 13.18
N LEU A 219 0.67 -43.84 12.48
CA LEU A 219 -0.51 -44.62 12.88
C LEU A 219 -0.57 -45.98 12.19
N VAL A 220 -0.32 -46.04 10.88
CA VAL A 220 -0.52 -47.26 10.09
C VAL A 220 0.57 -48.29 10.36
N VAL A 221 1.84 -47.87 10.52
CA VAL A 221 2.94 -48.82 10.79
C VAL A 221 2.73 -49.58 12.11
N PRO A 222 2.47 -48.92 13.27
CA PRO A 222 2.21 -49.67 14.50
C PRO A 222 0.89 -50.44 14.44
N LEU A 223 -0.15 -49.96 13.74
CA LEU A 223 -1.39 -50.75 13.56
C LEU A 223 -1.14 -52.01 12.74
N VAL A 224 -0.41 -51.95 11.64
CA VAL A 224 -0.02 -53.12 10.83
C VAL A 224 0.87 -54.06 11.64
N PHE A 225 1.78 -53.52 12.46
CA PHE A 225 2.63 -54.32 13.34
C PHE A 225 1.81 -55.05 14.43
N ILE A 226 0.87 -54.35 15.09
CA ILE A 226 -0.06 -54.93 16.07
C ILE A 226 -0.96 -55.98 15.40
N PHE A 227 -1.48 -55.70 14.21
CA PHE A 227 -2.30 -56.65 13.45
C PHE A 227 -1.50 -57.91 13.08
N SER A 228 -0.24 -57.75 12.68
CA SER A 228 0.67 -58.87 12.39
C SER A 228 1.00 -59.69 13.64
N ILE A 229 1.10 -59.08 14.82
CA ILE A 229 1.29 -59.78 16.09
C ILE A 229 0.03 -60.55 16.50
N ILE A 230 -1.15 -59.94 16.34
CA ILE A 230 -2.44 -60.55 16.74
C ILE A 230 -2.82 -61.70 15.80
N PHE A 231 -2.65 -61.53 14.49
CA PHE A 231 -3.10 -62.51 13.49
C PHE A 231 -1.98 -63.42 12.95
N GLY A 232 -0.71 -63.05 13.12
CA GLY A 232 0.44 -63.80 12.58
C GLY A 232 0.91 -65.00 13.44
N ARG A 233 0.38 -65.21 14.65
CA ARG A 233 0.77 -66.33 15.52
C ARG A 233 0.15 -67.69 15.18
N GLY A 234 -0.61 -67.81 14.09
CA GLY A 234 -1.37 -69.02 13.75
C GLY A 234 -0.66 -70.10 12.91
N SER A 235 0.59 -69.92 12.47
CA SER A 235 1.20 -70.79 11.43
C SER A 235 2.53 -71.42 11.83
N ALA A 236 2.61 -71.99 13.04
CA ALA A 236 3.71 -72.87 13.46
C ALA A 236 3.15 -74.16 14.06
N VAL A 237 2.46 -74.93 13.24
CA VAL A 237 2.22 -76.36 13.44
C VAL A 237 2.46 -76.98 12.07
N TYR A 238 3.59 -77.66 11.90
CA TYR A 238 3.83 -78.90 11.15
C TYR A 238 5.34 -79.12 11.04
#